data_AF-A0A7J2QYM5-F1
#
_entry.id   AF-A0A7J2QYM5-F1
#
_cell.length_a   1.000
_cell.length_b   1.000
_cell.length_c   1.000
_cell.angle_alpha   90.00
_cell.angle_beta   90.00
_cell.angle_gamma   90.00
#
_symmetry.space_group_name_H-M   'P 1'
#
loop_
_entity.id
_entity.type
_entity.pdbx_description
1 polymer ?
#
loop_
_entity_poly.entity_id
_entity_poly.type
_entity_poly.pdbx_seq_one_letter_code
_entity_poly.pdbx_strand_id
1 'polypeptide(L)'
;MKDFILNRVIFYSGLNYDSLKSKCCLKIYCRARQVLIYLLYEYTIMSLKQIGKLLNRDHSTIHHNKKVIINMKTILSYANDPQMVMLRTIEKETIQYRQNQEIKQDWETDSSLGININY
;
A
#
# COMPACT_ATOMS: atom_id res chain seq x y z
N MET A 1 -8.48 -1.68 3.63
CA MET A 1 -7.02 -1.47 3.54
C MET A 1 -6.48 -1.50 2.11
N LYS A 2 -6.63 -2.60 1.38
CA LYS A 2 -6.17 -2.74 -0.02
C LYS A 2 -6.60 -1.55 -0.91
N ASP A 3 -7.88 -1.17 -0.89
CA ASP A 3 -8.40 -0.07 -1.74
C ASP A 3 -7.83 1.30 -1.36
N PHE A 4 -7.59 1.54 -0.07
CA PHE A 4 -6.91 2.75 0.40
C PHE A 4 -5.50 2.86 -0.19
N ILE A 5 -4.69 1.80 -0.06
CA ILE A 5 -3.32 1.76 -0.61
C ILE A 5 -3.34 1.97 -2.12
N LEU A 6 -4.23 1.28 -2.83
CA LEU A 6 -4.36 1.40 -4.28
C LEU A 6 -4.65 2.84 -4.71
N ASN A 7 -5.62 3.49 -4.06
CA ASN A 7 -6.00 4.86 -4.35
C ASN A 7 -4.86 5.85 -4.06
N ARG A 8 -4.09 5.64 -2.99
CA ARG A 8 -2.92 6.47 -2.70
C ARG A 8 -1.83 6.32 -3.75
N VAL A 9 -1.52 5.10 -4.20
CA VAL A 9 -0.53 4.90 -5.27
C VAL A 9 -0.99 5.56 -6.58
N ILE A 10 -2.27 5.39 -6.95
CA ILE A 10 -2.87 6.05 -8.13
C ILE A 10 -2.70 7.56 -8.03
N PHE A 11 -3.06 8.14 -6.89
CA PHE A 11 -2.98 9.59 -6.65
C PHE A 11 -1.54 10.12 -6.79
N TYR A 12 -0.57 9.52 -6.10
CA TYR A 12 0.81 10.01 -6.11
C TYR A 12 1.57 9.74 -7.41
N SER A 13 1.21 8.68 -8.13
CA SER A 13 1.85 8.35 -9.41
C SER A 13 1.24 9.06 -10.61
N GLY A 14 0.03 9.63 -10.47
CA GLY A 14 -0.74 10.17 -11.59
C GLY A 14 -1.21 9.12 -12.60
N LEU A 15 -1.11 7.83 -12.26
CA LEU A 15 -1.52 6.71 -13.10
C LEU A 15 -2.91 6.21 -12.68
N ASN A 16 -3.68 5.72 -13.65
CA ASN A 16 -4.93 5.03 -13.35
C ASN A 16 -4.69 3.53 -13.04
N TYR A 17 -5.76 2.83 -12.65
CA TYR A 17 -5.70 1.42 -12.30
C TYR A 17 -5.27 0.51 -13.47
N ASP A 18 -5.72 0.81 -14.68
CA ASP A 18 -5.37 0.02 -15.87
C ASP A 18 -3.89 0.17 -16.23
N SER A 19 -3.33 1.36 -16.04
CA SER A 19 -1.89 1.63 -16.16
C SER A 19 -1.08 0.75 -15.21
N LEU A 20 -1.55 0.54 -13.97
CA LEU A 20 -0.90 -0.34 -12.99
C LEU A 20 -1.01 -1.83 -13.35
N LYS A 21 -2.01 -2.23 -14.15
CA LYS A 21 -2.12 -3.59 -14.72
C LYS A 21 -1.37 -3.77 -16.04
N SER A 22 -1.07 -2.66 -16.71
CA SER A 22 -0.50 -2.69 -18.05
C SER A 22 0.87 -3.36 -18.08
N LYS A 23 1.26 -3.84 -19.27
CA LYS A 23 2.61 -4.36 -19.53
C LYS A 23 3.68 -3.27 -19.68
N CYS A 24 3.28 -1.99 -19.66
CA CYS A 24 4.17 -0.85 -19.87
C CYS A 24 5.38 -0.86 -18.91
N CYS A 25 6.57 -0.70 -19.48
CA CYS A 25 7.86 -0.76 -18.78
C CYS A 25 8.46 0.63 -18.51
N LEU A 26 7.74 1.71 -18.81
CA LEU A 26 8.19 3.06 -18.47
C LEU A 26 8.49 3.19 -16.98
N LYS A 27 9.53 3.96 -16.64
CA LYS A 27 10.06 4.08 -15.28
C LYS A 27 8.98 4.40 -14.25
N ILE A 28 8.09 5.34 -14.54
CA ILE A 28 6.98 5.72 -13.65
C ILE A 28 6.00 4.57 -13.38
N TYR A 29 5.67 3.77 -14.40
CA TYR A 29 4.78 2.60 -14.28
C TYR A 29 5.43 1.50 -13.45
N CYS A 30 6.70 1.20 -13.72
CA CYS A 30 7.45 0.21 -12.95
C CYS A 30 7.56 0.60 -11.48
N ARG A 31 7.90 1.87 -11.20
CA ARG A 31 8.04 2.39 -9.84
C ARG A 31 6.73 2.35 -9.06
N ALA A 32 5.64 2.82 -9.66
CA ALA A 32 4.32 2.77 -9.04
C ALA A 32 3.89 1.33 -8.72
N ARG A 33 4.09 0.39 -9.66
CA ARG A 33 3.82 -1.04 -9.42
C ARG A 33 4.67 -1.61 -8.30
N GLN A 34 5.97 -1.31 -8.27
CA GLN A 34 6.88 -1.80 -7.23
C GLN A 34 6.45 -1.32 -5.84
N VAL A 35 6.10 -0.03 -5.70
CA VAL A 35 5.58 0.53 -4.44
C VAL A 35 4.26 -0.13 -4.04
N LEU A 36 3.31 -0.26 -4.96
CA LEU A 36 2.04 -0.92 -4.69
C LEU A 36 2.21 -2.37 -4.24
N ILE A 37 3.08 -3.13 -4.91
CA ILE A 37 3.37 -4.53 -4.57
C ILE A 37 3.92 -4.62 -3.15
N TYR A 38 4.89 -3.78 -2.81
CA TYR A 38 5.48 -3.78 -1.48
C TYR A 38 4.45 -3.42 -0.40
N LEU A 39 3.68 -2.34 -0.61
CA LEU A 39 2.67 -1.89 0.36
C LEU A 39 1.56 -2.93 0.58
N LEU A 40 1.06 -3.55 -0.49
CA LEU A 40 0.03 -4.59 -0.37
C LEU A 40 0.57 -5.80 0.37
N TYR A 41 1.81 -6.20 0.11
CA TYR A 41 2.43 -7.31 0.83
C TYR A 41 2.62 -7.00 2.32
N GLU A 42 3.03 -5.79 2.66
CA GLU A 42 3.39 -5.43 4.03
C GLU A 42 2.17 -5.09 4.90
N TYR A 43 1.18 -4.40 4.34
CA TYR A 43 0.07 -3.83 5.11
C TYR A 43 -1.26 -4.54 4.90
N THR A 44 -1.28 -5.65 4.15
CA THR A 44 -2.47 -6.49 3.97
C THR A 44 -2.12 -7.97 4.12
N ILE A 45 -3.13 -8.82 4.23
CA ILE A 45 -2.98 -10.29 4.29
C ILE A 45 -2.87 -10.94 2.89
N MET A 46 -2.65 -10.16 1.83
CA MET A 46 -2.61 -10.68 0.46
C MET A 46 -1.32 -11.46 0.19
N SER A 47 -1.47 -12.68 -0.33
CA SER A 47 -0.35 -13.47 -0.84
C SER A 47 0.23 -12.86 -2.13
N LEU A 48 1.50 -13.19 -2.44
CA LEU A 48 2.14 -12.76 -3.69
C LEU A 48 1.35 -13.19 -4.93
N LYS A 49 0.68 -14.36 -4.88
CA LYS A 49 -0.17 -14.86 -5.96
C LYS A 49 -1.43 -14.00 -6.14
N GLN A 50 -2.08 -13.59 -5.03
CA GLN A 50 -3.23 -12.69 -5.08
C GLN A 50 -2.84 -11.30 -5.60
N ILE A 51 -1.68 -10.77 -5.17
CA ILE A 51 -1.13 -9.50 -5.68
C ILE A 51 -0.82 -9.61 -7.17
N GLY A 52 -0.23 -10.73 -7.61
CA GLY A 52 0.02 -11.01 -9.03
C GLY A 52 -1.26 -11.02 -9.86
N LYS A 53 -2.30 -11.70 -9.38
CA LYS A 53 -3.63 -11.70 -10.02
C LYS A 53 -4.22 -10.28 -10.11
N LEU A 54 -4.09 -9.47 -9.05
CA LEU A 54 -4.57 -8.09 -9.02
C LEU A 54 -3.91 -7.22 -10.10
N LEU A 55 -2.62 -7.42 -10.35
CA LEU A 55 -1.80 -6.62 -11.26
C LEU A 55 -1.58 -7.26 -12.64
N ASN A 56 -2.19 -8.41 -12.91
CA ASN A 56 -1.98 -9.19 -14.13
C ASN A 56 -0.49 -9.54 -14.35
N ARG A 57 0.17 -10.08 -13.30
CA ARG A 57 1.60 -10.44 -13.30
C ARG A 57 1.88 -11.77 -12.63
N ASP A 58 2.93 -12.43 -13.10
CA ASP A 58 3.42 -13.67 -12.52
C ASP A 58 4.00 -13.45 -11.13
N HIS A 59 3.86 -14.46 -10.27
CA HIS A 59 4.35 -14.42 -8.89
C HIS A 59 5.86 -14.12 -8.81
N SER A 60 6.66 -14.59 -9.78
CA SER A 60 8.10 -14.33 -9.86
C SER A 60 8.40 -12.85 -10.11
N THR A 61 7.59 -12.19 -10.95
CA THR A 61 7.66 -10.75 -11.19
C THR A 61 7.30 -9.97 -9.91
N ILE A 62 6.29 -10.43 -9.17
CA ILE A 62 5.92 -9.82 -7.89
C ILE A 62 7.07 -9.94 -6.88
N HIS A 63 7.67 -11.12 -6.76
CA HIS A 63 8.79 -11.36 -5.85
C HIS A 63 10.01 -10.48 -6.18
N HIS A 64 10.37 -10.39 -7.45
CA HIS A 64 11.46 -9.52 -7.91
C HIS A 64 11.18 -8.05 -7.57
N ASN A 65 10.01 -7.52 -7.94
CA ASN A 65 9.65 -6.13 -7.68
C ASN A 65 9.62 -5.79 -6.18
N LYS A 66 9.14 -6.72 -5.34
CA LYS A 66 9.20 -6.56 -3.88
C LYS A 66 10.65 -6.44 -3.40
N LYS A 67 11.56 -7.31 -3.86
CA LYS A 67 12.97 -7.29 -3.48
C LYS A 67 13.65 -5.97 -3.86
N VAL A 68 13.31 -5.39 -5.02
CA VAL A 68 13.83 -4.09 -5.43
C VAL A 68 13.53 -3.01 -4.38
N ILE A 69 12.29 -2.91 -3.91
CA ILE A 69 11.92 -1.93 -2.87
C ILE A 69 12.65 -2.20 -1.56
N ILE A 70 12.73 -3.46 -1.12
CA ILE A 70 13.45 -3.82 0.12
C ILE A 70 14.90 -3.39 0.04
N ASN A 71 15.58 -3.66 -1.08
CA ASN A 71 16.97 -3.27 -1.28
C ASN A 71 17.13 -1.73 -1.34
N MET A 72 16.16 -1.02 -1.92
CA MET A 72 16.19 0.45 -1.91
C MET A 72 15.96 1.03 -0.51
N LYS A 73 15.15 0.40 0.34
CA LYS A 73 14.95 0.81 1.74
C LYS A 73 16.23 0.68 2.58
N THR A 74 17.08 -0.31 2.30
CA THR A 74 18.29 -0.54 3.08
C THR A 74 19.45 0.37 2.68
N ILE A 75 19.46 0.89 1.47
CA ILE A 75 20.56 1.71 0.94
C ILE A 75 20.22 3.20 1.09
N LEU A 76 20.99 3.90 1.93
CA LEU A 76 20.79 5.33 2.24
C LEU A 76 20.84 6.25 1.02
N SER A 77 21.58 5.90 -0.04
CA SER A 77 21.67 6.73 -1.24
C SER A 77 20.31 6.92 -1.95
N TYR A 78 19.35 6.02 -1.74
CA TYR A 78 18.00 6.15 -2.30
C TYR A 78 17.05 6.94 -1.42
N ALA A 79 17.52 7.49 -0.29
CA ALA A 79 16.66 8.24 0.64
C ALA A 79 15.91 9.39 -0.04
N ASN A 80 16.46 10.01 -1.09
CA ASN A 80 15.78 11.09 -1.83
C ASN A 80 15.24 10.64 -3.19
N ASP A 81 15.30 9.34 -3.53
CA ASP A 81 14.71 8.87 -4.79
C ASP A 81 13.18 9.08 -4.76
N PRO A 82 12.58 9.63 -5.83
CA PRO A 82 11.13 9.89 -5.88
C PRO A 82 10.26 8.67 -5.54
N GLN A 83 10.73 7.46 -5.89
CA GLN A 83 10.05 6.22 -5.53
C GLN A 83 10.00 5.98 -4.02
N MET A 84 11.10 6.29 -3.32
CA MET A 84 11.23 6.11 -1.87
C MET A 84 10.53 7.21 -1.09
N VAL A 85 10.49 8.43 -1.63
CA VAL A 85 9.66 9.51 -1.09
C VAL A 85 8.19 9.13 -1.18
N MET A 86 7.70 8.70 -2.36
CA MET A 86 6.33 8.23 -2.52
C MET A 86 6.00 7.06 -1.57
N LEU A 87 6.88 6.07 -1.49
CA LEU A 87 6.69 4.93 -0.59
C LEU A 87 6.48 5.38 0.86
N ARG A 88 7.41 6.14 1.44
CA ARG A 88 7.36 6.55 2.85
C ARG A 88 6.15 7.42 3.16
N THR A 89 5.75 8.28 2.23
CA THR A 89 4.52 9.08 2.38
C THR A 89 3.31 8.18 2.50
N ILE A 90 3.14 7.22 1.57
CA ILE A 90 1.98 6.32 1.59
C ILE A 90 2.03 5.35 2.78
N GLU A 91 3.21 4.87 3.18
CA GLU A 91 3.40 4.05 4.38
C GLU A 91 2.87 4.78 5.62
N LYS A 92 3.26 6.05 5.82
CA LYS A 92 2.80 6.88 6.95
C LYS A 92 1.28 7.03 6.94
N GLU A 93 0.69 7.34 5.78
CA GLU A 93 -0.76 7.46 5.64
C GLU A 93 -1.50 6.15 5.91
N THR A 94 -0.91 5.02 5.50
CA THR A 94 -1.48 3.67 5.69
C THR A 94 -1.51 3.28 7.16
N ILE A 95 -0.44 3.59 7.91
CA ILE A 95 -0.37 3.37 9.36
C ILE A 95 -1.42 4.21 10.08
N GLN A 96 -1.50 5.51 9.76
CA GLN A 96 -2.49 6.40 10.36
C GLN A 96 -3.92 5.94 10.06
N TYR A 97 -4.19 5.52 8.82
CA TYR A 97 -5.50 5.02 8.45
C TYR A 97 -5.88 3.78 9.26
N ARG A 98 -4.95 2.85 9.49
CA ARG A 98 -5.18 1.65 10.33
C ARG A 98 -5.56 2.03 11.76
N GLN A 99 -4.76 2.88 12.40
CA GLN A 99 -5.01 3.34 13.78
C GLN A 99 -6.39 4.00 13.91
N ASN A 100 -6.77 4.82 12.92
CA ASN A 100 -8.08 5.47 12.91
C ASN A 100 -9.25 4.48 12.74
N GLN A 101 -9.05 3.30 12.15
CA GLN A 101 -10.08 2.25 12.10
C GLN A 101 -10.21 1.54 13.45
N GLU A 102 -9.07 1.25 14.10
CA GLU A 102 -9.04 0.60 15.43
C GLU A 102 -9.75 1.47 16.48
N ILE A 103 -9.46 2.78 16.52
CA ILE A 103 -10.11 3.73 17.43
C ILE A 103 -11.63 3.79 17.22
N LYS A 104 -12.09 3.78 15.96
CA LYS A 104 -13.53 3.79 15.66
C LYS A 104 -14.23 2.54 16.17
N GLN A 105 -13.60 1.39 15.96
CA GLN A 105 -14.16 0.12 16.37
C GLN A 105 -14.24 0.00 17.89
N ASP A 106 -13.25 0.52 18.61
CA ASP A 106 -13.23 0.62 20.09
C ASP A 106 -14.38 1.49 20.63
N TRP A 107 -14.57 2.68 20.04
CA TRP A 107 -15.67 3.60 20.41
C TRP A 107 -17.06 3.01 20.17
N GLU A 108 -17.23 2.25 19.09
CA GLU A 108 -18.48 1.56 18.77
C GLU A 108 -18.75 0.42 19.77
N THR A 109 -17.72 -0.31 20.20
CA THR A 109 -17.86 -1.36 21.21
C THR A 109 -18.18 -0.80 22.61
N ASP A 110 -17.53 0.29 23.04
CA ASP A 110 -17.83 0.94 24.33
C ASP A 110 -19.24 1.55 24.36
N SER A 111 -19.70 2.12 23.24
CA SER A 111 -21.06 2.65 23.12
C SER A 111 -22.12 1.54 23.16
N SER A 112 -21.78 0.33 22.71
CA SER A 112 -22.67 -0.84 22.75
C SER A 112 -22.76 -1.54 24.11
N LEU A 113 -21.81 -1.28 25.03
CA LEU A 113 -21.82 -1.80 26.41
C LEU A 113 -22.70 -1.01 27.37
N GLY A 114 -23.46 -0.02 26.87
CA GLY A 114 -24.65 0.49 27.54
C GLY A 114 -24.42 0.97 28.98
N ILE A 115 -23.66 2.06 29.17
CA ILE A 115 -23.95 2.90 30.32
C ILE A 115 -25.16 3.75 29.94
N ASN A 116 -26.34 3.27 30.33
CA ASN A 116 -27.56 4.07 30.34
C ASN A 116 -27.42 5.13 31.44
N ILE A 117 -26.71 6.21 31.15
CA ILE A 117 -26.68 7.38 32.01
C ILE A 117 -27.90 8.23 31.67
N ASN A 118 -29.06 7.80 32.16
CA ASN A 118 -30.16 8.73 32.39
C ASN A 118 -29.82 9.52 33.67
N TYR A 119 -29.43 10.78 33.51
CA TYR A 119 -29.60 11.83 34.52
C TYR A 119 -30.50 12.91 33.93
#